data_AF-A0AAW5UED8-F1
#
_entry.id   AF-A0AAW5UED8-F1
#
_cell.length_a   1.000
_cell.length_b   1.000
_cell.length_c   1.000
_cell.angle_alpha   90.00
_cell.angle_beta   90.00
_cell.angle_gamma   90.00
#
_symmetry.space_group_name_H-M   'P 1'
#
loop_
_entity.id
_entity.type
_entity.pdbx_description
1 polymer ?
#
loop_
_entity_poly.entity_id
_entity_poly.type
_entity_poly.pdbx_seq_one_letter_code
_entity_poly.pdbx_strand_id
1 'polypeptide(L)'
;MKHYNWLTSRFYNAVDIEINECPNVLLLTDCYMAEYTMFDPNTDIIQCAGRFRNGISSLHLISNINNHYPIWNRDELNGYIKCFKETYDNINLLYEQNRKCKMKQEAYKAILDTLPFTQFLTTDGYINYFAIDNYIDNEFIKGYYQNSVNLYRAFSDNEVFSLSSYHNNHYKLGDYERLHRENNAISLKAKRKILVKQLEILGDCSTELDLSFKEELRQVDKLIVEAYDKLGKAKIEELRYNSKKIKREIILTDYHNKARGNEAQKLLNLDFQIGAWYSAENIKSKLKQICKDLDMKPLKAVTSHTILDFFEAKPQQRGKKRGYLIIRKKFI
;
A
#
# COMPACT_ATOMS: atom_id res chain seq x y z
N MET A 1 -2.09 -23.68 -32.44
CA MET A 1 -3.37 -23.32 -31.80
C MET A 1 -3.26 -21.91 -31.26
N LYS A 2 -4.32 -21.10 -31.34
CA LYS A 2 -4.35 -19.80 -30.65
C LYS A 2 -4.62 -20.09 -29.18
N HIS A 3 -3.71 -19.68 -28.30
CA HIS A 3 -3.93 -19.75 -26.86
C HIS A 3 -4.82 -18.58 -26.45
N TYR A 4 -5.96 -18.88 -25.83
CA TYR A 4 -6.89 -17.87 -25.34
C TYR A 4 -6.84 -17.86 -23.82
N ASN A 5 -6.57 -16.69 -23.24
CA ASN A 5 -6.73 -16.48 -21.81
C ASN A 5 -8.11 -15.87 -21.57
N TRP A 6 -8.92 -16.52 -20.76
CA TRP A 6 -10.23 -16.04 -20.37
C TRP A 6 -10.24 -15.75 -18.87
N LEU A 7 -10.74 -14.57 -18.49
CA LEU A 7 -10.82 -14.14 -17.11
C LEU A 7 -12.30 -14.07 -16.71
N THR A 8 -12.63 -14.67 -15.56
CA THR A 8 -13.95 -14.62 -14.96
C THR A 8 -13.84 -14.30 -13.48
N SER A 9 -14.91 -13.77 -12.90
CA SER A 9 -14.97 -13.40 -11.48
C SER A 9 -15.80 -14.42 -10.70
N ARG A 10 -15.51 -14.59 -9.40
CA ARG A 10 -16.33 -15.35 -8.46
C ARG A 10 -17.75 -14.81 -8.28
N PHE A 11 -18.07 -13.65 -8.84
CA PHE A 11 -19.44 -13.13 -8.83
C PHE A 11 -20.28 -13.65 -10.00
N TYR A 12 -19.66 -14.30 -10.99
CA TYR A 12 -20.35 -14.96 -12.11
C TYR A 12 -20.49 -16.47 -11.83
N ASN A 13 -21.22 -16.81 -10.77
CA ASN A 13 -21.28 -18.18 -10.28
C ASN A 13 -22.15 -19.15 -11.08
N ALA A 14 -23.00 -18.63 -11.97
CA ALA A 14 -23.98 -19.41 -12.73
C ALA A 14 -23.63 -19.52 -14.23
N VAL A 15 -22.34 -19.70 -14.54
CA VAL A 15 -21.86 -19.85 -15.93
C VAL A 15 -21.31 -21.25 -16.13
N ASP A 16 -21.96 -22.00 -17.02
CA ASP A 16 -21.45 -23.25 -17.55
C ASP A 16 -20.54 -22.97 -18.75
N ILE A 17 -19.40 -23.67 -18.79
CA ILE A 17 -18.38 -23.47 -19.81
C ILE A 17 -18.27 -24.76 -20.61
N GLU A 18 -18.77 -24.70 -21.84
CA GLU A 18 -18.71 -25.78 -22.81
C GLU A 18 -17.64 -25.46 -23.86
N ILE A 19 -16.46 -26.03 -23.67
CA ILE A 19 -15.34 -25.93 -24.60
C ILE A 19 -14.83 -27.34 -24.92
N ASN A 20 -14.43 -27.57 -26.18
CA ASN A 20 -14.02 -28.90 -26.65
C ASN A 20 -12.60 -29.32 -26.18
N GLU A 21 -11.95 -28.49 -25.37
CA GLU A 21 -10.61 -28.71 -24.82
C GLU A 21 -10.68 -28.70 -23.30
N CYS A 22 -9.77 -29.41 -22.63
CA CYS A 22 -9.67 -29.40 -21.17
C CYS A 22 -8.66 -28.32 -20.73
N PRO A 23 -9.10 -27.17 -20.18
CA PRO A 23 -8.20 -26.06 -19.88
C PRO A 23 -7.43 -26.29 -18.58
N ASN A 24 -6.36 -25.51 -18.40
CA ASN A 24 -5.77 -25.29 -17.09
C ASN A 24 -6.48 -24.11 -16.41
N VAL A 25 -6.97 -24.30 -15.19
CA VAL A 25 -7.70 -23.28 -14.44
C VAL A 25 -6.78 -22.67 -13.39
N LEU A 26 -6.66 -21.34 -13.40
CA LEU A 26 -5.95 -20.60 -12.35
C LEU A 26 -6.96 -19.84 -11.49
N LEU A 27 -6.88 -20.08 -10.18
CA LEU A 27 -7.63 -19.37 -9.15
C LEU A 27 -6.68 -18.44 -8.42
N LEU A 28 -7.07 -17.17 -8.29
CA LEU A 28 -6.27 -16.13 -7.67
C LEU A 28 -7.02 -15.55 -6.47
N THR A 29 -6.32 -15.40 -5.34
CA THR A 29 -6.88 -14.87 -4.09
C THR A 29 -5.95 -13.86 -3.45
N ASP A 30 -6.54 -12.88 -2.77
CA ASP A 30 -5.82 -11.87 -2.00
C ASP A 30 -6.45 -11.67 -0.61
N CYS A 31 -5.77 -12.21 0.40
CA CYS A 31 -6.13 -12.19 1.82
C CYS A 31 -5.86 -10.84 2.51
N TYR A 32 -5.38 -9.82 1.80
CA TYR A 32 -5.18 -8.47 2.35
C TYR A 32 -6.12 -7.46 1.73
N MET A 33 -6.29 -7.45 0.40
CA MET A 33 -7.11 -6.45 -0.29
C MET A 33 -8.54 -6.91 -0.56
N ALA A 34 -8.75 -8.21 -0.71
CA ALA A 34 -9.98 -8.76 -1.24
C ALA A 34 -10.33 -10.07 -0.54
N GLU A 35 -10.58 -10.01 0.77
CA GLU A 35 -10.86 -11.20 1.60
C GLU A 35 -11.96 -12.09 1.01
N TYR A 36 -12.98 -11.47 0.41
CA TYR A 36 -14.06 -12.17 -0.27
C TYR A 36 -13.61 -13.01 -1.47
N THR A 37 -12.34 -12.97 -1.90
CA THR A 37 -11.83 -13.80 -3.00
C THR A 37 -11.40 -15.19 -2.56
N MET A 38 -11.17 -15.43 -1.26
CA MET A 38 -10.75 -16.73 -0.73
C MET A 38 -11.70 -17.85 -1.17
N PHE A 39 -11.13 -18.99 -1.56
CA PHE A 39 -11.88 -20.17 -1.99
C PHE A 39 -11.94 -21.21 -0.87
N ASP A 40 -13.14 -21.71 -0.59
CA ASP A 40 -13.32 -22.92 0.21
C ASP A 40 -12.96 -24.17 -0.61
N PRO A 41 -12.00 -25.00 -0.15
CA PRO A 41 -11.69 -26.27 -0.80
C PRO A 41 -12.88 -27.23 -0.90
N ASN A 42 -13.83 -27.17 0.04
CA ASN A 42 -14.92 -28.13 0.12
C ASN A 42 -16.16 -27.74 -0.69
N THR A 43 -16.23 -26.50 -1.16
CA THR A 43 -17.39 -26.01 -1.93
C THR A 43 -16.95 -25.25 -3.17
N ASP A 44 -16.28 -24.12 -3.03
CA ASP A 44 -15.96 -23.22 -4.14
C ASP A 44 -15.03 -23.87 -5.19
N ILE A 45 -14.01 -24.60 -4.75
CA ILE A 45 -13.05 -25.26 -5.67
C ILE A 45 -13.77 -26.30 -6.53
N ILE A 46 -14.62 -27.11 -5.91
CA ILE A 46 -15.42 -28.14 -6.58
C ILE A 46 -16.38 -27.49 -7.58
N GLN A 47 -17.04 -26.39 -7.18
CA GLN A 47 -17.92 -25.65 -8.08
C GLN A 47 -17.15 -25.03 -9.25
N CYS A 48 -15.95 -24.48 -9.02
CA CYS A 48 -15.12 -23.92 -10.09
C CYS A 48 -14.75 -24.98 -11.13
N ALA A 49 -14.34 -26.17 -10.68
CA ALA A 49 -14.05 -27.27 -11.59
C ALA A 49 -15.32 -27.76 -12.32
N GLY A 50 -16.44 -27.90 -11.60
CA GLY A 50 -17.70 -28.40 -12.14
C GLY A 50 -18.36 -27.52 -13.20
N ARG A 51 -17.97 -26.24 -13.33
CA ARG A 51 -18.43 -25.34 -14.41
C ARG A 51 -17.94 -25.77 -15.78
N PHE A 52 -16.79 -26.44 -15.87
CA PHE A 52 -16.26 -26.93 -17.13
C PHE A 52 -16.88 -28.30 -17.42
N ARG A 53 -17.93 -28.31 -18.25
CA ARG A 53 -18.74 -29.52 -18.50
C ARG A 53 -17.96 -30.64 -19.19
N ASN A 54 -16.94 -30.28 -19.96
CA ASN A 54 -16.02 -31.23 -20.60
C ASN A 54 -14.75 -31.50 -19.78
N GLY A 55 -14.71 -31.08 -18.52
CA GLY A 55 -13.59 -31.28 -17.61
C GLY A 55 -12.47 -30.26 -17.75
N ILE A 56 -11.47 -30.39 -16.88
CA ILE A 56 -10.27 -29.55 -16.80
C ILE A 56 -9.01 -30.41 -16.78
N SER A 57 -7.90 -29.87 -17.29
CA SER A 57 -6.60 -30.54 -17.24
C SER A 57 -5.95 -30.41 -15.87
N SER A 58 -6.00 -29.22 -15.28
CA SER A 58 -5.48 -28.94 -13.94
C SER A 58 -6.16 -27.72 -13.33
N LEU A 59 -6.08 -27.61 -12.00
CA LEU A 59 -6.51 -26.45 -11.24
C LEU A 59 -5.36 -26.00 -10.33
N HIS A 60 -5.02 -24.71 -10.40
CA HIS A 60 -3.94 -24.11 -9.62
C HIS A 60 -4.49 -22.95 -8.80
N LEU A 61 -4.31 -23.00 -7.48
CA LEU A 61 -4.58 -21.88 -6.58
C LEU A 61 -3.29 -21.12 -6.32
N ILE A 62 -3.32 -19.81 -6.56
CA ILE A 62 -2.26 -18.88 -6.17
C ILE A 62 -2.85 -17.92 -5.14
N SER A 63 -2.33 -17.97 -3.92
CA SER A 63 -2.79 -17.18 -2.80
C SER A 63 -1.62 -16.59 -2.03
N ASN A 64 -1.81 -15.39 -1.50
CA ASN A 64 -1.07 -14.96 -0.31
C ASN A 64 -1.72 -15.56 0.95
N ILE A 65 -1.12 -15.36 2.12
CA ILE A 65 -1.64 -15.77 3.43
C ILE A 65 -1.67 -14.57 4.36
N ASN A 66 -2.60 -14.55 5.31
CA ASN A 66 -2.71 -13.46 6.27
C ASN A 66 -2.69 -13.98 7.71
N ASN A 67 -1.52 -13.85 8.35
CA ASN A 67 -1.29 -14.26 9.73
C ASN A 67 -2.08 -13.47 10.78
N HIS A 68 -2.79 -12.40 10.40
CA HIS A 68 -3.65 -11.64 11.30
C HIS A 68 -5.07 -12.20 11.40
N TYR A 69 -5.42 -13.19 10.56
CA TYR A 69 -6.74 -13.81 10.68
C TYR A 69 -6.90 -14.58 11.99
N PRO A 70 -8.06 -14.47 12.65
CA PRO A 70 -8.37 -15.30 13.79
C PRO A 70 -8.55 -16.76 13.36
N ILE A 71 -8.17 -17.69 14.23
CA ILE A 71 -8.61 -19.09 14.12
C ILE A 71 -9.70 -19.27 15.14
N TRP A 72 -10.89 -19.62 14.66
CA TRP A 72 -12.03 -19.94 15.50
C TRP A 72 -12.25 -21.45 15.53
N ASN A 73 -12.72 -21.96 16.67
CA ASN A 73 -13.50 -23.18 16.66
C ASN A 73 -15.01 -22.86 16.58
N ARG A 74 -15.83 -23.87 16.27
CA ARG A 74 -17.27 -23.67 16.04
C ARG A 74 -18.00 -23.16 17.28
N ASP A 75 -17.60 -23.62 18.46
CA ASP A 75 -18.24 -23.24 19.72
C ASP A 75 -17.92 -21.79 20.10
N GLU A 76 -16.67 -21.36 19.90
CA GLU A 76 -16.24 -19.97 20.11
C GLU A 76 -17.01 -19.01 19.20
N LEU A 77 -17.11 -19.34 17.90
CA LEU A 77 -17.80 -18.48 16.94
C LEU A 77 -19.31 -18.44 17.19
N ASN A 78 -19.92 -19.58 17.53
CA ASN A 78 -21.32 -19.64 17.96
C ASN A 78 -21.54 -18.81 19.23
N GLY A 79 -20.63 -18.91 20.20
CA GLY A 79 -20.66 -18.09 21.42
C GLY A 79 -20.57 -16.59 21.11
N TYR A 80 -19.69 -16.21 20.18
CA TYR A 80 -19.53 -14.84 19.73
C TYR A 80 -20.82 -14.27 19.09
N ILE A 81 -21.43 -15.02 18.19
CA ILE A 81 -22.71 -14.65 17.55
C ILE A 81 -23.85 -14.60 18.58
N LYS A 82 -23.84 -15.52 19.55
CA LYS A 82 -24.81 -15.52 20.65
C LYS A 82 -24.70 -14.25 21.50
N CYS A 83 -23.48 -13.82 21.84
CA CYS A 83 -23.28 -12.55 22.57
C CYS A 83 -23.79 -11.34 21.78
N PHE A 84 -23.61 -11.32 20.45
CA PHE A 84 -24.19 -10.29 19.59
C PHE A 84 -25.72 -10.29 19.66
N LYS A 85 -26.34 -11.46 19.60
CA LYS A 85 -27.78 -11.62 19.71
C LYS A 85 -28.31 -11.13 21.06
N GLU A 86 -27.71 -11.59 22.16
CA GLU A 86 -28.12 -11.18 23.51
C GLU A 86 -28.01 -9.66 23.71
N THR A 87 -26.95 -9.05 23.19
CA THR A 87 -26.77 -7.60 23.21
C THR A 87 -27.86 -6.89 22.41
N TYR A 88 -28.15 -7.38 21.20
CA TYR A 88 -29.22 -6.84 20.36
C TYR A 88 -30.59 -6.95 21.05
N ASP A 89 -30.94 -8.12 21.58
CA ASP A 89 -32.20 -8.38 22.26
C ASP A 89 -32.39 -7.46 23.48
N ASN A 90 -31.32 -7.22 24.26
CA ASN A 90 -31.34 -6.30 25.39
C ASN A 90 -31.62 -4.85 24.98
N ILE A 91 -30.96 -4.35 23.92
CA ILE A 91 -31.22 -2.99 23.41
C ILE A 91 -32.61 -2.91 22.78
N ASN A 92 -33.06 -3.95 22.09
CA ASN A 92 -34.39 -4.01 21.51
C ASN A 92 -35.48 -3.98 22.60
N LEU A 93 -35.26 -4.66 23.72
CA LEU A 93 -36.15 -4.56 24.88
C LEU A 93 -36.23 -3.12 25.42
N LEU A 94 -35.10 -2.41 25.52
CA LEU A 94 -35.08 -1.01 25.95
C LEU A 94 -35.79 -0.09 24.95
N TYR A 95 -35.61 -0.35 23.65
CA TYR A 95 -36.37 0.31 22.60
C TYR A 95 -37.87 0.13 22.85
N GLU A 96 -38.35 -1.10 22.91
CA GLU A 96 -39.76 -1.44 23.11
C GLU A 96 -40.38 -0.86 24.40
N GLN A 97 -39.64 -0.88 25.51
CA GLN A 97 -40.08 -0.30 26.78
C GLN A 97 -40.24 1.23 26.73
N ASN A 98 -39.50 1.92 25.87
CA ASN A 98 -39.47 3.38 25.79
C ASN A 98 -40.34 3.96 24.65
N ARG A 99 -41.33 3.22 24.12
CA ARG A 99 -42.25 3.66 23.03
C ARG A 99 -42.87 5.04 23.22
N LYS A 100 -43.11 5.48 24.46
CA LYS A 100 -43.74 6.76 24.77
C LYS A 100 -42.77 7.96 24.69
N CYS A 101 -41.45 7.73 24.62
CA CYS A 101 -40.44 8.78 24.56
C CYS A 101 -39.72 8.75 23.21
N LYS A 102 -40.14 9.63 22.29
CA LYS A 102 -39.63 9.69 20.92
C LYS A 102 -38.10 9.84 20.85
N MET A 103 -37.51 10.70 21.68
CA MET A 103 -36.04 10.89 21.72
C MET A 103 -35.28 9.61 22.11
N LYS A 104 -35.76 8.86 23.10
CA LYS A 104 -35.13 7.59 23.51
C LYS A 104 -35.29 6.52 22.44
N GLN A 105 -36.47 6.45 21.82
CA GLN A 105 -36.76 5.55 20.71
C GLN A 105 -35.83 5.79 19.51
N GLU A 106 -35.64 7.04 19.12
CA GLU A 106 -34.69 7.41 18.05
C GLU A 106 -33.26 7.02 18.41
N ALA A 107 -32.83 7.26 19.65
CA ALA A 107 -31.50 6.90 20.12
C ALA A 107 -31.26 5.36 20.11
N TYR A 108 -32.20 4.58 20.65
CA TYR A 108 -32.05 3.12 20.67
C TYR A 108 -32.13 2.50 19.28
N LYS A 109 -32.98 3.03 18.39
CA LYS A 109 -33.02 2.58 16.99
C LYS A 109 -31.68 2.83 16.29
N ALA A 110 -31.12 4.03 16.44
CA ALA A 110 -29.80 4.34 15.89
C ALA A 110 -28.71 3.38 16.41
N ILE A 111 -28.80 2.95 17.67
CA ILE A 111 -27.87 1.94 18.22
C ILE A 111 -28.13 0.58 17.57
N LEU A 112 -29.37 0.09 17.53
CA LEU A 112 -29.73 -1.21 16.92
C LEU A 112 -29.23 -1.30 15.48
N ASP A 113 -29.43 -0.25 14.68
CA ASP A 113 -29.01 -0.20 13.28
C ASP A 113 -27.47 -0.31 13.10
N THR A 114 -26.69 -0.06 14.16
CA THR A 114 -25.22 -0.18 14.17
C THR A 114 -24.68 -1.47 14.79
N LEU A 115 -25.53 -2.25 15.46
CA LEU A 115 -25.06 -3.47 16.14
C LEU A 115 -24.66 -4.54 15.12
N PRO A 116 -23.57 -5.30 15.37
CA PRO A 116 -23.12 -6.35 14.46
C PRO A 116 -24.19 -7.41 14.15
N PHE A 117 -25.09 -7.71 15.10
CA PHE A 117 -26.15 -8.69 14.90
C PHE A 117 -27.13 -8.32 13.77
N THR A 118 -27.24 -7.04 13.44
CA THR A 118 -28.15 -6.53 12.41
C THR A 118 -27.86 -7.11 11.03
N GLN A 119 -26.60 -7.52 10.75
CA GLN A 119 -26.25 -8.21 9.51
C GLN A 119 -26.89 -9.60 9.35
N PHE A 120 -27.38 -10.18 10.45
CA PHE A 120 -28.03 -11.48 10.50
C PHE A 120 -29.57 -11.38 10.48
N LEU A 121 -30.11 -10.19 10.20
CA LEU A 121 -31.55 -9.98 10.12
C LEU A 121 -31.99 -9.83 8.66
N THR A 122 -33.19 -10.28 8.34
CA THR A 122 -33.87 -9.97 7.08
C THR A 122 -34.34 -8.52 7.08
N THR A 123 -34.77 -8.03 5.91
CA THR A 123 -35.41 -6.70 5.78
C THR A 123 -36.62 -6.53 6.70
N ASP A 124 -37.29 -7.63 7.03
CA ASP A 124 -38.48 -7.66 7.87
C ASP A 124 -38.14 -7.84 9.37
N GLY A 125 -36.86 -7.92 9.71
CA GLY A 125 -36.38 -8.05 11.10
C GLY A 125 -36.36 -9.47 11.65
N TYR A 126 -36.56 -10.50 10.82
CA TYR A 126 -36.43 -11.90 11.23
C TYR A 126 -34.98 -12.37 11.18
N ILE A 127 -34.62 -13.35 12.01
CA ILE A 127 -33.29 -13.96 11.97
C ILE A 127 -33.10 -14.68 10.63
N ASN A 128 -32.04 -14.31 9.91
CA ASN A 128 -31.59 -14.95 8.69
C ASN A 128 -30.53 -16.00 9.00
N TYR A 129 -30.95 -17.25 9.19
CA TYR A 129 -30.03 -18.37 9.48
C TYR A 129 -29.00 -18.60 8.35
N PHE A 130 -29.36 -18.37 7.09
CA PHE A 130 -28.40 -18.47 5.98
C PHE A 130 -27.28 -17.44 6.08
N ALA A 131 -27.58 -16.22 6.54
CA ALA A 131 -26.55 -15.20 6.76
C ALA A 131 -25.60 -15.59 7.90
N ILE A 132 -26.12 -16.26 8.93
CA ILE A 132 -25.32 -16.78 10.04
C ILE A 132 -24.40 -17.90 9.55
N ASP A 133 -24.94 -18.89 8.84
CA ASP A 133 -24.14 -20.01 8.32
C ASP A 133 -23.05 -19.52 7.36
N ASN A 134 -23.40 -18.64 6.41
CA ASN A 134 -22.43 -18.02 5.51
C ASN A 134 -21.32 -17.25 6.26
N TYR A 135 -21.67 -16.55 7.33
CA TYR A 135 -20.68 -15.84 8.15
C TYR A 135 -19.74 -16.82 8.86
N ILE A 136 -20.30 -17.90 9.42
CA ILE A 136 -19.53 -18.97 10.07
C ILE A 136 -18.54 -19.59 9.09
N ASP A 137 -19.00 -19.96 7.89
CA ASP A 137 -18.15 -20.57 6.87
C ASP A 137 -17.05 -19.60 6.41
N ASN A 138 -17.37 -18.31 6.19
CA ASN A 138 -16.36 -17.30 5.83
C ASN A 138 -15.27 -17.13 6.90
N GLU A 139 -15.62 -17.18 8.19
CA GLU A 139 -14.65 -17.10 9.28
C GLU A 139 -13.79 -18.38 9.38
N PHE A 140 -14.33 -19.55 9.05
CA PHE A 140 -13.52 -20.77 8.94
C PHE A 140 -12.56 -20.74 7.76
N ILE A 141 -13.02 -20.22 6.61
CA ILE A 141 -12.17 -20.05 5.43
C ILE A 141 -10.97 -19.16 5.77
N LYS A 142 -11.16 -18.05 6.48
CA LYS A 142 -10.05 -17.20 6.98
C LYS A 142 -9.00 -18.01 7.77
N GLY A 143 -9.46 -18.96 8.58
CA GLY A 143 -8.58 -19.87 9.33
C GLY A 143 -7.69 -20.74 8.42
N TYR A 144 -8.18 -21.16 7.26
CA TYR A 144 -7.38 -21.90 6.28
C TYR A 144 -6.25 -21.03 5.70
N TYR A 145 -6.55 -19.78 5.36
CA TYR A 145 -5.60 -18.85 4.73
C TYR A 145 -4.70 -18.09 5.73
N GLN A 146 -4.79 -18.41 7.02
CA GLN A 146 -3.98 -17.74 8.04
C GLN A 146 -2.48 -18.04 7.88
N ASN A 147 -2.13 -19.29 7.58
CA ASN A 147 -0.74 -19.71 7.38
C ASN A 147 -0.65 -20.85 6.35
N SER A 148 0.56 -21.10 5.85
CA SER A 148 0.80 -22.10 4.79
C SER A 148 0.45 -23.53 5.21
N VAL A 149 0.64 -23.88 6.49
CA VAL A 149 0.34 -25.23 7.01
C VAL A 149 -1.16 -25.47 7.07
N ASN A 150 -1.94 -24.50 7.55
CA ASN A 150 -3.40 -24.58 7.57
C ASN A 150 -3.96 -24.72 6.16
N LEU A 151 -3.45 -23.91 5.21
CA LEU A 151 -3.88 -23.95 3.83
C LEU A 151 -3.56 -25.30 3.18
N TYR A 152 -2.34 -25.81 3.40
CA TYR A 152 -1.95 -27.14 2.92
C TYR A 152 -2.87 -28.23 3.45
N ARG A 153 -3.15 -28.26 4.75
CA ARG A 153 -4.03 -29.26 5.37
C ARG A 153 -5.45 -29.20 4.81
N ALA A 154 -6.02 -28.00 4.72
CA ALA A 154 -7.38 -27.80 4.22
C ALA A 154 -7.58 -28.33 2.78
N PHE A 155 -6.53 -28.28 1.94
CA PHE A 155 -6.58 -28.78 0.56
C PHE A 155 -6.08 -30.22 0.40
N SER A 156 -5.25 -30.72 1.32
CA SER A 156 -4.73 -32.09 1.26
C SER A 156 -5.74 -33.11 1.78
N ASP A 157 -6.50 -32.73 2.79
CA ASP A 157 -7.50 -33.59 3.44
C ASP A 157 -8.86 -33.49 2.70
N ASN A 158 -8.85 -33.56 1.36
CA ASN A 158 -10.06 -33.47 0.54
C ASN A 158 -10.40 -34.82 -0.11
N GLU A 159 -11.68 -35.20 -0.09
CA GLU A 159 -12.16 -36.48 -0.63
C GLU A 159 -12.42 -36.45 -2.15
N VAL A 160 -12.55 -35.26 -2.74
CA VAL A 160 -13.02 -35.07 -4.12
C VAL A 160 -11.87 -34.86 -5.10
N PHE A 161 -10.76 -34.29 -4.64
CA PHE A 161 -9.57 -34.09 -5.46
C PHE A 161 -8.29 -34.42 -4.68
N SER A 162 -7.21 -34.66 -5.41
CA SER A 162 -5.88 -34.90 -4.83
C SER A 162 -4.94 -33.75 -5.12
N LEU A 163 -4.21 -33.29 -4.10
CA LEU A 163 -3.21 -32.25 -4.24
C LEU A 163 -1.93 -32.80 -4.90
N SER A 164 -1.62 -32.34 -6.11
CA SER A 164 -0.46 -32.81 -6.87
C SER A 164 0.85 -32.14 -6.43
N SER A 165 0.80 -30.85 -6.10
CA SER A 165 1.98 -30.07 -5.71
C SER A 165 1.59 -28.92 -4.79
N TYR A 166 2.44 -28.64 -3.80
CA TYR A 166 2.29 -27.47 -2.92
C TYR A 166 3.63 -26.75 -2.83
N HIS A 167 3.63 -25.46 -3.16
CA HIS A 167 4.82 -24.62 -3.10
C HIS A 167 4.56 -23.41 -2.22
N ASN A 168 5.30 -23.33 -1.12
CA ASN A 168 5.31 -22.16 -0.26
C ASN A 168 6.51 -21.29 -0.64
N ASN A 169 6.24 -20.21 -1.39
CA ASN A 169 7.28 -19.29 -1.81
C ASN A 169 7.45 -18.20 -0.75
N HIS A 170 8.65 -18.15 -0.17
CA HIS A 170 9.01 -17.12 0.80
C HIS A 170 9.63 -15.91 0.11
N TYR A 171 8.96 -14.77 0.20
CA TYR A 171 9.44 -13.49 -0.30
C TYR A 171 9.84 -12.60 0.89
N LYS A 172 10.90 -11.80 0.71
CA LYS A 172 11.35 -10.83 1.73
C LYS A 172 10.29 -9.76 2.01
N LEU A 173 9.56 -9.38 0.96
CA LEU A 173 8.47 -8.42 0.98
C LEU A 173 7.33 -8.94 0.11
N GLY A 174 6.09 -8.66 0.50
CA GLY A 174 4.90 -9.11 -0.22
C GLY A 174 3.76 -8.11 -0.14
N ASP A 175 2.55 -8.65 -0.19
CA ASP A 175 1.32 -7.84 -0.30
C ASP A 175 0.99 -7.08 0.99
N TYR A 176 1.41 -7.59 2.15
CA TYR A 176 1.32 -6.86 3.42
C TYR A 176 2.09 -5.54 3.38
N GLU A 177 3.31 -5.56 2.83
CA GLU A 177 4.12 -4.35 2.70
C GLU A 177 3.61 -3.40 1.61
N ARG A 178 2.96 -3.93 0.58
CA ARG A 178 2.22 -3.14 -0.42
C ARG A 178 1.06 -2.39 0.24
N LEU A 179 0.26 -3.08 1.07
CA LEU A 179 -0.87 -2.48 1.80
C LEU A 179 -0.46 -1.25 2.60
N HIS A 180 0.64 -1.34 3.34
CA HIS A 180 1.13 -0.22 4.16
C HIS A 180 1.57 0.99 3.34
N ARG A 181 1.95 0.82 2.07
CA ARG A 181 2.30 1.94 1.17
C ARG A 181 1.07 2.63 0.60
N GLU A 182 0.04 1.87 0.28
CA GLU A 182 -1.19 2.36 -0.35
C GLU A 182 -2.08 3.16 0.60
N ASN A 183 -1.83 3.07 1.91
CA ASN A 183 -2.55 3.87 2.89
C ASN A 183 -2.37 5.38 2.62
N ASN A 184 -3.46 6.04 2.22
CA ASN A 184 -3.47 7.47 1.88
C ASN A 184 -3.55 8.38 3.10
N ALA A 185 -3.85 7.84 4.29
CA ALA A 185 -3.97 8.63 5.52
C ALA A 185 -2.61 9.03 6.13
N ILE A 186 -1.51 8.42 5.69
CA ILE A 186 -0.19 8.67 6.27
C ILE A 186 0.57 9.79 5.56
N SER A 187 1.24 10.63 6.36
CA SER A 187 2.06 11.74 5.84
C SER A 187 3.15 11.24 4.87
N LEU A 188 3.56 12.09 3.91
CA LEU A 188 4.67 11.79 3.00
C LEU A 188 5.93 11.32 3.75
N LYS A 189 6.24 11.94 4.89
CA LYS A 189 7.38 11.55 5.73
C LYS A 189 7.24 10.12 6.26
N ALA A 190 6.03 9.71 6.68
CA ALA A 190 5.77 8.36 7.15
C ALA A 190 5.89 7.35 5.99
N LYS A 191 5.34 7.66 4.80
CA LYS A 191 5.52 6.83 3.59
C LYS A 191 6.99 6.59 3.28
N ARG A 192 7.83 7.63 3.37
CA ARG A 192 9.28 7.52 3.15
C ARG A 192 10.00 6.69 4.20
N LYS A 193 9.56 6.73 5.45
CA LYS A 193 10.09 5.82 6.50
C LYS A 193 9.80 4.36 6.16
N ILE A 194 8.58 4.07 5.70
CA ILE A 194 8.17 2.72 5.28
C ILE A 194 9.02 2.27 4.08
N LEU A 195 9.19 3.12 3.06
CA LEU A 195 10.03 2.83 1.90
C LEU A 195 11.48 2.49 2.30
N VAL A 196 12.09 3.28 3.19
CA VAL A 196 13.48 3.02 3.64
C VAL A 196 13.59 1.71 4.41
N LYS A 197 12.61 1.37 5.25
CA LYS A 197 12.56 0.06 5.93
C LYS A 197 12.45 -1.08 4.94
N GLN A 198 11.61 -0.93 3.91
CA GLN A 198 11.46 -1.95 2.87
C GLN A 198 12.73 -2.12 2.03
N LEU A 199 13.42 -1.02 1.68
CA LEU A 199 14.72 -1.08 1.01
C LEU A 199 15.80 -1.78 1.86
N GLU A 200 15.76 -1.58 3.18
CA GLU A 200 16.65 -2.29 4.12
C GLU A 200 16.38 -3.79 4.17
N ILE A 201 15.11 -4.20 4.15
CA ILE A 201 14.71 -5.62 4.10
C ILE A 201 15.13 -6.27 2.77
N LEU A 202 15.00 -5.56 1.64
CA LEU A 202 15.45 -6.08 0.34
C LEU A 202 16.96 -6.38 0.31
N GLY A 203 17.75 -5.50 0.94
CA GLY A 203 19.21 -5.60 0.96
C GLY A 203 19.83 -5.59 -0.44
N ASP A 204 20.85 -6.42 -0.63
CA ASP A 204 21.45 -6.67 -1.93
C ASP A 204 20.48 -7.53 -2.75
N CYS A 205 19.66 -6.87 -3.56
CA CYS A 205 18.63 -7.49 -4.39
C CYS A 205 19.23 -8.66 -5.19
N SER A 206 18.88 -9.88 -4.78
CA SER A 206 19.56 -11.12 -5.23
C SER A 206 18.77 -11.86 -6.31
N THR A 207 17.47 -11.59 -6.40
CA THR A 207 16.54 -12.24 -7.31
C THR A 207 15.90 -11.23 -8.26
N GLU A 208 15.37 -11.69 -9.39
CA GLU A 208 14.60 -10.86 -10.31
C GLU A 208 13.38 -10.21 -9.63
N LEU A 209 12.77 -10.92 -8.67
CA LEU A 209 11.66 -10.41 -7.86
C LEU A 209 12.08 -9.30 -6.89
N ASP A 210 13.25 -9.41 -6.27
CA ASP A 210 13.80 -8.32 -5.44
C ASP A 210 14.00 -7.05 -6.28
N LEU A 211 14.49 -7.22 -7.52
CA LEU A 211 14.69 -6.11 -8.47
C LEU A 211 13.37 -5.51 -8.94
N SER A 212 12.37 -6.34 -9.29
CA SER A 212 11.05 -5.86 -9.69
C SER A 212 10.38 -5.07 -8.56
N PHE A 213 10.48 -5.57 -7.32
CA PHE A 213 9.96 -4.86 -6.16
C PHE A 213 10.70 -3.54 -5.91
N LYS A 214 12.03 -3.50 -6.08
CA LYS A 214 12.79 -2.25 -5.98
C LYS A 214 12.35 -1.22 -7.03
N GLU A 215 12.01 -1.65 -8.25
CA GLU A 215 11.45 -0.76 -9.28
C GLU A 215 10.05 -0.26 -8.90
N GLU A 216 9.19 -1.08 -8.28
CA GLU A 216 7.92 -0.60 -7.69
C GLU A 216 8.18 0.53 -6.68
N LEU A 217 9.14 0.34 -5.76
CA LEU A 217 9.50 1.38 -4.79
C LEU A 217 10.00 2.66 -5.46
N ARG A 218 10.71 2.53 -6.59
CA ARG A 218 11.21 3.66 -7.37
C ARG A 218 10.09 4.42 -8.08
N GLN A 219 9.04 3.73 -8.52
CA GLN A 219 7.84 4.39 -9.06
C GLN A 219 7.11 5.20 -7.98
N VAL A 220 7.11 4.73 -6.73
CA VAL A 220 6.47 5.45 -5.60
C VAL A 220 7.26 6.69 -5.18
N ASP A 221 8.57 6.57 -4.90
CA ASP A 221 9.43 7.72 -4.58
C ASP A 221 10.87 7.51 -5.08
N LYS A 222 11.10 7.90 -6.35
CA LYS A 222 12.41 7.86 -6.99
C LYS A 222 13.52 8.52 -6.17
N LEU A 223 13.21 9.62 -5.48
CA LEU A 223 14.21 10.37 -4.72
C LEU A 223 14.70 9.59 -3.50
N ILE A 224 13.82 8.87 -2.81
CA ILE A 224 14.23 8.08 -1.64
C ILE A 224 15.00 6.84 -2.03
N VAL A 225 14.60 6.15 -3.12
CA VAL A 225 15.37 5.01 -3.61
C VAL A 225 16.78 5.45 -4.04
N GLU A 226 16.89 6.55 -4.79
CA GLU A 226 18.21 7.10 -5.17
C GLU A 226 19.02 7.56 -3.94
N ALA A 227 18.37 8.20 -2.97
CA ALA A 227 19.03 8.59 -1.73
C ALA A 227 19.55 7.37 -0.96
N TYR A 228 18.80 6.27 -0.93
CA TYR A 228 19.18 5.07 -0.21
C TYR A 228 20.40 4.41 -0.87
N ASP A 229 20.37 4.27 -2.20
CA ASP A 229 21.46 3.68 -2.97
C ASP A 229 22.77 4.48 -2.84
N LYS A 230 22.69 5.81 -2.70
CA LYS A 230 23.89 6.69 -2.64
C LYS A 230 24.35 7.06 -1.23
N LEU A 231 23.42 7.33 -0.32
CA LEU A 231 23.70 7.89 1.02
C LEU A 231 23.52 6.86 2.14
N GLY A 232 22.75 5.80 1.89
CA GLY A 232 22.33 4.84 2.91
C GLY A 232 21.27 5.35 3.88
N LYS A 233 20.70 4.43 4.67
CA LYS A 233 19.61 4.70 5.63
C LYS A 233 19.96 5.76 6.67
N ALA A 234 21.11 5.63 7.33
CA ALA A 234 21.50 6.50 8.45
C ALA A 234 21.49 7.98 8.06
N LYS A 235 22.01 8.31 6.87
CA LYS A 235 22.04 9.68 6.37
C LYS A 235 20.64 10.21 6.08
N ILE A 236 19.74 9.40 5.50
CA ILE A 236 18.36 9.81 5.23
C ILE A 236 17.61 10.14 6.53
N GLU A 237 17.85 9.35 7.58
CA GLU A 237 17.27 9.54 8.91
C GLU A 237 17.78 10.83 9.58
N GLU A 238 19.08 11.11 9.51
CA GLU A 238 19.67 12.39 9.96
C GLU A 238 19.02 13.60 9.29
N LEU A 239 18.78 13.51 7.97
CA LEU A 239 18.14 14.56 7.18
C LEU A 239 16.62 14.64 7.41
N ARG A 240 16.08 13.80 8.30
CA ARG A 240 14.67 13.71 8.70
C ARG A 240 13.72 13.59 7.50
N TYR A 241 14.15 12.89 6.43
CA TYR A 241 13.38 12.69 5.20
C TYR A 241 13.00 13.98 4.45
N ASN A 242 13.73 15.08 4.66
CA ASN A 242 13.47 16.34 3.98
C ASN A 242 13.96 16.30 2.52
N SER A 243 13.04 16.42 1.55
CA SER A 243 13.36 16.32 0.12
C SER A 243 14.48 17.26 -0.32
N LYS A 244 14.48 18.50 0.19
CA LYS A 244 15.45 19.52 -0.21
C LYS A 244 16.83 19.17 0.32
N LYS A 245 16.92 18.78 1.60
CA LYS A 245 18.19 18.38 2.21
C LYS A 245 18.76 17.11 1.57
N ILE A 246 17.91 16.12 1.30
CA ILE A 246 18.32 14.87 0.63
C ILE A 246 18.86 15.14 -0.77
N LYS A 247 18.16 15.92 -1.60
CA LYS A 247 18.68 16.30 -2.93
C LYS A 247 20.01 17.01 -2.84
N ARG A 248 20.20 17.89 -1.85
CA ARG A 248 21.47 18.59 -1.63
C ARG A 248 22.60 17.59 -1.37
N GLU A 249 22.41 16.68 -0.43
CA GLU A 249 23.42 15.67 -0.07
C GLU A 249 23.72 14.70 -1.22
N ILE A 250 22.72 14.31 -2.01
CA ILE A 250 22.94 13.52 -3.24
C ILE A 250 23.86 14.28 -4.20
N ILE A 251 23.60 15.56 -4.44
CA ILE A 251 24.42 16.38 -5.35
C ILE A 251 25.85 16.52 -4.83
N LEU A 252 26.04 16.70 -3.52
CA LEU A 252 27.38 16.78 -2.91
C LEU A 252 28.13 15.45 -3.03
N THR A 253 27.44 14.32 -2.82
CA THR A 253 28.04 12.99 -3.00
C THR A 253 28.43 12.75 -4.46
N ASP A 254 27.57 13.12 -5.41
CA ASP A 254 27.87 13.06 -6.85
C ASP A 254 29.08 13.95 -7.22
N TYR A 255 29.22 15.12 -6.59
CA TYR A 255 30.37 16.02 -6.77
C TYR A 255 31.68 15.37 -6.29
N HIS A 256 31.69 14.83 -5.08
CA HIS A 256 32.88 14.16 -4.53
C HIS A 256 33.29 12.93 -5.34
N ASN A 257 32.31 12.23 -5.93
CA ASN A 257 32.53 11.09 -6.82
C ASN A 257 32.87 11.50 -8.27
N LYS A 258 33.08 12.80 -8.55
CA LYS A 258 33.40 13.39 -9.88
C LYS A 258 32.40 13.01 -10.98
N ALA A 259 31.12 12.83 -10.62
CA ALA A 259 30.14 12.19 -11.50
C ALA A 259 29.73 13.05 -12.70
N ARG A 260 29.55 14.37 -12.55
CA ARG A 260 29.27 15.35 -13.63
C ARG A 260 29.91 16.70 -13.25
N GLY A 261 29.88 17.69 -14.15
CA GLY A 261 30.43 19.04 -13.92
C GLY A 261 29.38 20.14 -13.71
N ASN A 262 28.12 19.75 -13.42
CA ASN A 262 26.94 20.64 -13.38
C ASN A 262 26.32 20.76 -11.97
N GLU A 263 27.03 20.37 -10.92
CA GLU A 263 26.54 20.22 -9.54
C GLU A 263 26.23 21.58 -8.91
N ALA A 264 27.10 22.57 -9.15
CA ALA A 264 26.87 23.95 -8.74
C ALA A 264 25.55 24.50 -9.29
N GLN A 265 25.25 24.24 -10.58
CA GLN A 265 24.00 24.62 -11.21
C GLN A 265 22.79 23.93 -10.57
N LYS A 266 22.90 22.64 -10.25
CA LYS A 266 21.83 21.88 -9.58
C LYS A 266 21.55 22.41 -8.16
N LEU A 267 22.60 22.72 -7.39
CA LEU A 267 22.46 23.32 -6.05
C LEU A 267 21.80 24.70 -6.09
N LEU A 268 22.20 25.53 -7.05
CA LEU A 268 21.59 26.85 -7.28
C LEU A 268 20.08 26.72 -7.61
N ASN A 269 19.74 25.80 -8.51
CA ASN A 269 18.34 25.53 -8.88
C ASN A 269 17.50 24.96 -7.72
N LEU A 270 18.13 24.32 -6.74
CA LEU A 270 17.48 23.82 -5.54
C LEU A 270 17.22 24.95 -4.52
N ASP A 271 18.12 25.92 -4.45
CA ASP A 271 18.07 27.01 -3.48
C ASP A 271 17.28 28.24 -3.91
N PHE A 272 17.14 28.44 -5.21
CA PHE A 272 16.45 29.57 -5.84
C PHE A 272 15.34 29.09 -6.78
N GLN A 273 14.10 29.44 -6.47
CA GLN A 273 12.91 29.13 -7.29
C GLN A 273 12.54 30.30 -8.20
N ILE A 274 12.07 29.98 -9.41
CA ILE A 274 11.54 30.96 -10.35
C ILE A 274 10.28 31.60 -9.77
N GLY A 275 10.14 32.92 -9.91
CA GLY A 275 9.03 33.71 -9.37
C GLY A 275 9.17 34.05 -7.87
N ALA A 276 10.19 33.52 -7.18
CA ALA A 276 10.43 33.81 -5.78
C ALA A 276 11.40 35.00 -5.60
N TRP A 277 11.10 35.84 -4.61
CA TRP A 277 11.96 36.95 -4.21
C TRP A 277 12.87 36.53 -3.06
N TYR A 278 14.16 36.88 -3.15
CA TYR A 278 15.15 36.62 -2.10
C TYR A 278 15.88 37.92 -1.73
N SER A 279 16.11 38.13 -0.43
CA SER A 279 16.89 39.28 0.04
C SER A 279 18.36 39.14 -0.36
N ALA A 280 19.05 40.27 -0.53
CA ALA A 280 20.48 40.31 -0.86
C ALA A 280 21.34 39.52 0.14
N GLU A 281 20.99 39.58 1.42
CA GLU A 281 21.65 38.83 2.49
C GLU A 281 21.46 37.31 2.35
N ASN A 282 20.24 36.86 2.06
CA ASN A 282 19.92 35.44 1.87
C ASN A 282 20.57 34.87 0.60
N ILE A 283 20.62 35.66 -0.48
CA ILE A 283 21.34 35.30 -1.70
C ILE A 283 22.83 35.12 -1.39
N LYS A 284 23.44 36.11 -0.72
CA LYS A 284 24.87 36.07 -0.39
C LYS A 284 25.22 34.91 0.54
N SER A 285 24.40 34.62 1.55
CA SER A 285 24.65 33.52 2.47
C SER A 285 24.55 32.16 1.78
N LYS A 286 23.52 31.93 0.97
CA LYS A 286 23.35 30.68 0.20
C LYS A 286 24.45 30.45 -0.82
N LEU A 287 24.85 31.49 -1.56
CA LEU A 287 25.95 31.38 -2.54
C LEU A 287 27.28 31.05 -1.85
N LYS A 288 27.59 31.70 -0.73
CA LYS A 288 28.78 31.37 0.06
C LYS A 288 28.74 29.93 0.58
N GLN A 289 27.56 29.47 1.02
CA GLN A 289 27.39 28.10 1.49
C GLN A 289 27.62 27.09 0.35
N ILE A 290 27.09 27.33 -0.85
CA ILE A 290 27.34 26.46 -2.01
C ILE A 290 28.82 26.42 -2.38
N CYS A 291 29.51 27.57 -2.39
CA CYS A 291 30.96 27.58 -2.67
C CYS A 291 31.75 26.79 -1.62
N LYS A 292 31.36 26.88 -0.35
CA LYS A 292 31.99 26.13 0.74
C LYS A 292 31.72 24.63 0.62
N ASP A 293 30.48 24.23 0.34
CA ASP A 293 30.10 22.82 0.24
C ASP A 293 30.78 22.12 -0.96
N LEU A 294 31.16 22.85 -2.00
CA LEU A 294 31.86 22.33 -3.19
C LEU A 294 33.38 22.55 -3.16
N ASP A 295 33.96 23.02 -2.04
CA ASP A 295 35.38 23.40 -1.94
C ASP A 295 35.87 24.33 -3.07
N MET A 296 34.97 25.13 -3.66
CA MET A 296 35.30 26.02 -4.76
C MET A 296 35.78 27.37 -4.22
N LYS A 297 36.98 27.79 -4.63
CA LYS A 297 37.44 29.17 -4.40
C LYS A 297 36.81 30.09 -5.45
N PRO A 298 35.90 31.00 -5.06
CA PRO A 298 35.28 31.90 -6.01
C PRO A 298 36.32 32.89 -6.55
N LEU A 299 36.39 33.03 -7.89
CA LEU A 299 37.33 33.95 -8.57
C LEU A 299 37.04 35.43 -8.26
N LYS A 300 35.83 35.75 -7.80
CA LYS A 300 35.38 37.10 -7.43
C LYS A 300 34.65 37.06 -6.09
N ALA A 301 34.59 38.20 -5.40
CA ALA A 301 33.85 38.32 -4.15
C ALA A 301 32.37 37.94 -4.35
N VAL A 302 31.88 36.97 -3.56
CA VAL A 302 30.48 36.54 -3.61
C VAL A 302 29.59 37.65 -3.07
N THR A 303 28.80 38.26 -3.95
CA THR A 303 27.82 39.31 -3.63
C THR A 303 26.41 38.86 -3.99
N SER A 304 25.40 39.65 -3.63
CA SER A 304 24.03 39.40 -4.09
C SER A 304 23.88 39.49 -5.61
N HIS A 305 24.78 40.21 -6.31
CA HIS A 305 24.75 40.39 -7.76
C HIS A 305 25.26 39.15 -8.51
N THR A 306 26.07 38.31 -7.85
CA THR A 306 26.56 37.03 -8.40
C THR A 306 25.40 36.09 -8.80
N ILE A 307 24.19 36.29 -8.28
CA ILE A 307 23.00 35.54 -8.74
C ILE A 307 22.65 35.82 -10.22
N LEU A 308 22.99 37.00 -10.73
CA LEU A 308 22.72 37.42 -12.11
C LEU A 308 23.59 36.66 -13.11
N ASP A 309 24.69 36.06 -12.68
CA ASP A 309 25.53 35.23 -13.55
C ASP A 309 24.81 33.93 -13.91
N PHE A 310 23.96 33.41 -13.01
CA PHE A 310 23.28 32.12 -13.14
C PHE A 310 21.78 32.23 -13.50
N PHE A 311 21.13 33.32 -13.12
CA PHE A 311 19.70 33.55 -13.34
C PHE A 311 19.45 34.93 -13.96
N GLU A 312 18.38 35.05 -14.74
CA GLU A 312 17.80 36.36 -15.02
C GLU A 312 16.94 36.74 -13.81
N ALA A 313 17.29 37.84 -13.15
CA ALA A 313 16.60 38.27 -11.95
C ALA A 313 16.41 39.79 -11.95
N LYS A 314 15.24 40.25 -11.50
CA LYS A 314 14.90 41.68 -11.41
C LYS A 314 15.21 42.22 -10.02
N PRO A 315 15.97 43.31 -9.88
CA PRO A 315 16.16 43.95 -8.59
C PRO A 315 14.80 44.45 -8.08
N GLN A 316 14.46 44.13 -6.84
CA GLN A 316 13.21 44.52 -6.22
C GLN A 316 13.41 44.75 -4.72
N GLN A 317 12.85 45.84 -4.21
CA GLN A 317 12.85 46.15 -2.79
C GLN A 317 11.51 45.75 -2.16
N ARG A 318 11.56 45.03 -1.04
CA ARG A 318 10.38 44.72 -0.21
C ARG A 318 10.61 45.29 1.19
N GLY A 319 9.89 46.36 1.52
CA GLY A 319 10.11 47.14 2.74
C GLY A 319 11.53 47.73 2.79
N LYS A 320 12.25 47.52 3.89
CA LYS A 320 13.63 47.99 4.07
C LYS A 320 14.71 47.08 3.45
N LYS A 321 14.33 45.92 2.90
CA LYS A 321 15.28 44.92 2.38
C LYS A 321 15.37 44.98 0.85
N ARG A 322 16.58 45.14 0.34
CA ARG A 322 16.91 45.01 -1.10
C ARG A 322 17.12 43.53 -1.45
N GLY A 323 16.73 43.13 -2.64
CA GLY A 323 16.81 41.74 -3.09
C GLY A 323 16.53 41.59 -4.59
N TYR A 324 16.41 40.35 -5.03
CA TYR A 324 16.14 40.01 -6.43
C TYR A 324 14.95 39.04 -6.53
N LEU A 325 14.11 39.28 -7.53
CA LEU A 325 13.08 38.37 -7.99
C LEU A 325 13.63 37.52 -9.12
N ILE A 326 13.66 36.19 -8.97
CA ILE A 326 14.19 35.29 -10.00
C ILE A 326 13.15 35.13 -11.12
N ILE A 327 13.49 35.43 -12.37
CA ILE A 327 12.58 35.39 -13.53
C ILE A 327 12.78 34.11 -14.35
N ARG A 328 14.02 33.78 -14.73
CA ARG A 328 14.33 32.55 -15.47
C ARG A 328 15.77 32.08 -15.22
N LYS A 329 16.05 30.83 -15.57
CA LYS A 329 17.39 30.22 -15.52
C LYS A 329 18.17 30.62 -16.78
N LYS A 330 19.45 30.98 -16.65
CA LYS A 330 20.28 31.33 -17.82
C LYS A 330 20.85 30.13 -18.55
N PHE A 331 21.14 29.04 -17.84
CA PHE A 331 21.62 27.80 -18.45
C PHE A 331 20.64 26.66 -18.12
N ILE A 332 20.17 25.98 -19.17
CA ILE A 332 19.26 24.83 -19.13
C ILE A 332 20.08 23.59 -19.49
#